data_AF-U1NM55-F1
#
_entry.id   AF-U1NM55-F1
#
_cell.length_a   1.000
_cell.length_b   1.000
_cell.length_c   1.000
_cell.angle_alpha   90.00
_cell.angle_beta   90.00
_cell.angle_gamma   90.00
#
_symmetry.space_group_name_H-M   'P 1'
#
loop_
_entity.id
_entity.type
_entity.pdbx_description
1 polymer ?
#
loop_
_entity_poly.entity_id
_entity_poly.type
_entity_poly.pdbx_seq_one_letter_code
_entity_poly.pdbx_strand_id
1 'polypeptide(L)'
;MEHELVMIPSESSRLRSLMSAFPEPESASTFGDGDSEIELTYNRIHQDWFPQLEEKIEQYISGKVLREEVIAHLEAVPSYRLSDGAAPLTGRQQRLRQVADDEPVVHNMSEWYASVRNTVEQDLDDLTADERLLNRLGYLFGFVLFAGASSPSAIVRRLRFAYQVVGVEIDSINTTGGCETTTFTCPYRNVGSTIYGKRTVCHEKLDRVDDGYVRYLQKRGIDYQRPRGCDSATQCYSAVSRSSPEQWWPKTDPDDLSRETTVPPE
;
A
#
# COMPACT_ATOMS: atom_id res chain seq x y z
N MET A 1 23.35 25.08 1.57
CA MET A 1 22.18 24.95 2.45
C MET A 1 21.59 23.59 2.13
N GLU A 2 22.09 22.57 2.82
CA GLU A 2 21.70 21.18 2.62
C GLU A 2 20.28 21.04 3.16
N HIS A 3 19.29 20.99 2.27
CA HIS A 3 17.98 20.46 2.60
C HIS A 3 18.10 18.95 2.59
N GLU A 4 18.71 18.44 3.65
CA GLU A 4 18.67 17.03 4.00
C GLU A 4 17.18 16.70 4.22
N LEU A 5 16.55 16.03 3.25
CA LEU A 5 15.26 15.36 3.40
C LEU A 5 15.46 14.19 4.37
N VAL A 6 15.79 14.51 5.61
CA VAL A 6 15.97 13.56 6.69
C VAL A 6 14.58 13.20 7.14
N MET A 7 14.20 11.95 6.87
CA MET A 7 13.17 11.26 7.66
C MET A 7 13.34 11.66 9.12
N ILE A 8 12.30 12.19 9.75
CA ILE A 8 12.41 12.73 11.11
C ILE A 8 13.03 11.63 11.98
N PRO A 9 14.08 11.90 12.78
CA PRO A 9 14.81 10.86 13.51
C PRO A 9 13.90 9.91 14.31
N SER A 10 12.75 10.39 14.79
CA SER A 10 11.72 9.59 15.47
C SER A 10 11.05 8.53 14.58
N GLU A 11 10.76 8.83 13.32
CA GLU A 11 10.17 7.87 12.38
C GLU A 11 11.17 6.78 12.00
N SER A 12 12.44 7.16 11.79
CA SER A 12 13.52 6.20 11.52
C SER A 12 13.73 5.23 12.68
N SER A 13 13.72 5.73 13.92
CA SER A 13 13.78 4.90 15.11
C SER A 13 12.55 4.01 15.26
N ARG A 14 11.35 4.53 14.94
CA ARG A 14 10.10 3.74 14.98
C ARG A 14 10.11 2.60 13.98
N LEU A 15 10.52 2.85 12.73
CA LEU A 15 10.62 1.81 11.70
C LEU A 15 11.63 0.72 12.08
N ARG A 16 12.81 1.09 12.58
CA ARG A 16 13.79 0.12 13.09
C ARG A 16 13.26 -0.70 14.25
N SER A 17 12.56 -0.04 15.19
CA SER A 17 11.93 -0.73 16.31
C SER A 17 10.88 -1.73 15.82
N LEU A 18 10.08 -1.38 14.82
CA LEU A 18 9.11 -2.30 14.22
C LEU A 18 9.80 -3.47 13.52
N MET A 19 10.88 -3.24 12.77
CA MET A 19 11.64 -4.33 12.13
C MET A 19 12.23 -5.29 13.18
N SER A 20 12.79 -4.77 14.28
CA SER A 20 13.30 -5.59 15.37
C SER A 20 12.22 -6.34 16.16
N ALA A 21 10.96 -5.94 16.01
CA ALA A 21 9.80 -6.55 16.65
C ALA A 21 9.02 -7.44 15.67
N PHE A 22 9.68 -7.95 14.62
CA PHE A 22 9.08 -8.93 13.72
C PHE A 22 8.58 -10.14 14.53
N PRO A 23 7.30 -10.53 14.39
CA PRO A 23 6.74 -11.63 15.17
C PRO A 23 7.37 -12.97 14.78
N GLU A 24 7.96 -13.67 15.76
CA GLU A 24 8.49 -15.03 15.61
C GLU A 24 7.64 -16.03 16.41
N PRO A 25 7.46 -17.27 15.93
CA PRO A 25 6.76 -18.31 16.68
C PRO A 25 7.58 -18.75 17.88
N GLU A 26 6.91 -19.08 18.98
CA GLU A 26 7.59 -19.54 20.20
C GLU A 26 8.27 -20.92 20.03
N SER A 27 7.90 -21.70 19.00
CA SER A 27 8.55 -22.96 18.66
C SER A 27 8.56 -23.24 17.14
N ALA A 28 9.49 -24.09 16.69
CA ALA A 28 9.64 -24.43 15.27
C ALA A 28 8.54 -25.35 14.69
N SER A 29 7.65 -25.87 15.54
CA SER A 29 6.55 -26.79 15.15
C SER A 29 5.17 -26.24 15.55
N THR A 30 5.06 -24.92 15.60
CA THR A 30 3.96 -24.20 16.25
C THR A 30 2.67 -24.21 15.43
N PHE A 31 2.73 -24.10 14.11
CA PHE A 31 1.53 -24.25 13.29
C PHE A 31 1.15 -25.74 13.25
N GLY A 32 0.23 -26.19 14.12
CA GLY A 32 -0.21 -27.59 14.18
C GLY A 32 -0.75 -28.12 12.84
N ASP A 33 -1.27 -29.35 12.82
CA ASP A 33 -1.82 -30.07 11.64
C ASP A 33 -2.93 -29.32 10.84
N GLY A 34 -3.31 -28.11 11.26
CA GLY A 34 -4.52 -27.39 10.86
C GLY A 34 -4.45 -26.52 9.59
N ASP A 35 -3.31 -25.98 9.15
CA ASP A 35 -3.30 -25.21 7.90
C ASP A 35 -1.90 -25.00 7.30
N SER A 36 -1.44 -25.98 6.53
CA SER A 36 -0.16 -25.90 5.80
C SER A 36 -0.08 -24.66 4.90
N GLU A 37 -1.19 -24.11 4.41
CA GLU A 37 -1.18 -22.86 3.62
C GLU A 37 -0.80 -21.63 4.47
N ILE A 38 -1.24 -21.54 5.73
CA ILE A 38 -0.87 -20.43 6.64
C ILE A 38 0.61 -20.55 7.00
N GLU A 39 1.05 -21.75 7.38
CA GLU A 39 2.46 -22.03 7.66
C GLU A 39 3.36 -21.72 6.46
N LEU A 40 2.99 -22.17 5.26
CA LEU A 40 3.71 -21.86 4.02
C LEU A 40 3.75 -20.35 3.75
N THR A 41 2.65 -19.63 4.02
CA THR A 41 2.59 -18.17 3.86
C THR A 41 3.53 -17.48 4.85
N TYR A 42 3.47 -17.86 6.13
CA TYR A 42 4.37 -17.35 7.17
C TYR A 42 5.83 -17.62 6.82
N ASN A 43 6.17 -18.86 6.42
CA ASN A 43 7.53 -19.22 6.05
C ASN A 43 8.05 -18.41 4.86
N ARG A 44 7.22 -18.15 3.84
CA ARG A 44 7.58 -17.25 2.73
C ARG A 44 7.78 -15.80 3.18
N ILE A 45 6.96 -15.32 4.12
CA ILE A 45 7.13 -14.00 4.71
C ILE A 45 8.49 -13.95 5.42
N HIS A 46 8.74 -14.87 6.34
CA HIS A 46 9.92 -14.90 7.19
C HIS A 46 11.23 -15.14 6.42
N GLN A 47 11.26 -16.10 5.50
CA GLN A 47 12.50 -16.51 4.83
C GLN A 47 12.84 -15.64 3.62
N ASP A 48 11.84 -15.20 2.85
CA ASP A 48 12.08 -14.53 1.57
C ASP A 48 11.75 -13.04 1.62
N TRP A 49 10.55 -12.69 2.10
CA TRP A 49 10.01 -11.34 1.94
C TRP A 49 10.49 -10.35 3.01
N PHE A 50 10.56 -10.77 4.27
CA PHE A 50 10.91 -9.91 5.40
C PHE A 50 12.37 -9.44 5.36
N PRO A 51 13.38 -10.29 5.05
CA PRO A 51 14.76 -9.83 4.92
C PRO A 51 14.92 -8.74 3.83
N GLN A 52 14.16 -8.86 2.74
CA GLN A 52 14.14 -7.84 1.69
C GLN A 52 13.44 -6.55 2.13
N LEU A 53 12.40 -6.65 2.98
CA LEU A 53 11.76 -5.48 3.56
C LEU A 53 12.73 -4.75 4.50
N GLU A 54 13.43 -5.48 5.37
CA GLU A 54 14.40 -4.91 6.30
C GLU A 54 15.50 -4.14 5.54
N GLU A 55 16.06 -4.76 4.49
CA GLU A 55 17.03 -4.10 3.63
C GLU A 55 16.46 -2.81 2.99
N LYS A 56 15.25 -2.88 2.44
CA LYS A 56 14.58 -1.72 1.82
C LYS A 56 14.30 -0.61 2.83
N ILE A 57 13.93 -0.94 4.06
CA ILE A 57 13.69 0.04 5.12
C ILE A 57 15.00 0.77 5.49
N GLU A 58 16.13 0.07 5.61
CA GLU A 58 17.41 0.73 5.86
C GLU A 58 17.88 1.57 4.66
N GLN A 59 17.64 1.09 3.44
CA GLN A 59 17.86 1.89 2.24
C GLN A 59 16.99 3.15 2.23
N TYR A 60 15.73 3.04 2.67
CA TYR A 60 14.79 4.17 2.75
C TYR A 60 15.23 5.18 3.80
N ILE A 61 15.58 4.72 5.00
CA ILE A 61 16.07 5.59 6.08
C ILE A 61 17.38 6.29 5.66
N SER A 62 18.25 5.63 4.89
CA SER A 62 19.47 6.24 4.35
C SER A 62 19.26 7.08 3.07
N GLY A 63 18.01 7.26 2.63
CA GLY A 63 17.66 8.06 1.46
C GLY A 63 18.09 7.46 0.11
N LYS A 64 18.36 6.15 0.06
CA LYS A 64 18.81 5.44 -1.14
C LYS A 64 17.67 4.95 -2.03
N VAL A 65 16.53 4.61 -1.43
CA VAL A 65 15.30 4.24 -2.14
C VAL A 65 14.15 5.17 -1.73
N LEU A 66 13.17 5.31 -2.61
CA LEU A 66 11.99 6.15 -2.37
C LEU A 66 10.98 5.42 -1.47
N ARG A 67 10.12 6.19 -0.79
CA ARG A 67 9.01 5.64 0.01
C ARG A 67 8.15 4.68 -0.80
N GLU A 68 7.91 5.00 -2.07
CA GLU A 68 7.07 4.20 -2.96
C GLU A 68 7.62 2.78 -3.17
N GLU A 69 8.94 2.62 -3.21
CA GLU A 69 9.57 1.30 -3.39
C GLU A 69 9.35 0.39 -2.17
N VAL A 70 9.30 0.99 -0.97
CA VAL A 70 8.96 0.28 0.26
C VAL A 70 7.49 -0.12 0.25
N ILE A 71 6.59 0.78 -0.13
CA ILE A 71 5.14 0.52 -0.15
C ILE A 71 4.80 -0.55 -1.20
N ALA A 72 5.42 -0.51 -2.37
CA ALA A 72 5.28 -1.56 -3.37
C ALA A 72 5.69 -2.93 -2.83
N HIS A 73 6.78 -3.00 -2.06
CA HIS A 73 7.21 -4.23 -1.40
C HIS A 73 6.23 -4.68 -0.31
N LEU A 74 5.71 -3.74 0.49
CA LEU A 74 4.71 -4.01 1.52
C LEU A 74 3.42 -4.60 0.94
N GLU A 75 2.96 -4.10 -0.20
CA GLU A 75 1.75 -4.60 -0.85
C GLU A 75 1.92 -5.98 -1.49
N ALA A 76 3.16 -6.33 -1.86
CA ALA A 76 3.55 -7.62 -2.42
C ALA A 76 3.76 -8.72 -1.37
N VAL A 77 3.39 -8.47 -0.10
CA VAL A 77 3.46 -9.47 0.98
C VAL A 77 2.76 -10.77 0.55
N PRO A 78 3.41 -11.94 0.72
CA PRO A 78 2.75 -13.23 0.58
C PRO A 78 1.48 -13.27 1.43
N SER A 79 0.39 -13.82 0.90
CA SER A 79 -0.90 -13.78 1.59
C SER A 79 -1.74 -15.04 1.43
N TYR A 80 -2.58 -15.27 2.44
CA TYR A 80 -3.58 -16.34 2.52
C TYR A 80 -4.97 -15.76 2.29
N ARG A 81 -5.67 -16.23 1.24
CA ARG A 81 -6.97 -15.70 0.80
C ARG A 81 -8.10 -16.12 1.75
N LEU A 82 -8.97 -15.19 2.12
CA LEU A 82 -10.09 -15.39 3.06
C LEU A 82 -11.48 -15.14 2.44
N SER A 83 -11.55 -14.47 1.29
CA SER A 83 -12.78 -14.33 0.51
C SER A 83 -12.49 -14.19 -0.99
N ASP A 84 -13.52 -14.46 -1.80
CA ASP A 84 -13.55 -14.28 -3.27
C ASP A 84 -14.46 -13.10 -3.61
N GLY A 85 -14.06 -11.92 -3.12
CA GLY A 85 -14.78 -10.67 -3.27
C GLY A 85 -15.98 -10.65 -2.33
N ALA A 86 -17.18 -10.58 -2.90
CA ALA A 86 -18.41 -10.54 -2.13
C ALA A 86 -18.78 -11.89 -1.48
N ALA A 87 -18.11 -12.99 -1.87
CA ALA A 87 -18.38 -14.32 -1.33
C ALA A 87 -17.35 -14.69 -0.24
N PRO A 88 -17.76 -14.84 1.04
CA PRO A 88 -16.83 -15.24 2.10
C PRO A 88 -16.42 -16.71 1.97
N LEU A 89 -15.14 -17.02 2.20
CA LEU A 89 -14.66 -18.40 2.35
C LEU A 89 -14.70 -18.76 3.84
N THR A 90 -15.91 -19.00 4.36
CA THR A 90 -16.18 -19.16 5.80
C THR A 90 -15.28 -20.19 6.49
N GLY A 91 -14.99 -21.32 5.84
CA GLY A 91 -14.07 -22.32 6.36
C GLY A 91 -12.64 -21.83 6.51
N ARG A 92 -12.16 -20.96 5.60
CA ARG A 92 -10.82 -20.34 5.69
C ARG A 92 -10.75 -19.31 6.82
N GLN A 93 -11.77 -18.46 6.91
CA GLN A 93 -11.88 -17.48 8.00
C GLN A 93 -11.93 -18.16 9.38
N GLN A 94 -12.71 -19.23 9.51
CA GLN A 94 -12.80 -19.99 10.76
C GLN A 94 -11.46 -20.63 11.13
N ARG A 95 -10.75 -21.23 10.17
CA ARG A 95 -9.40 -21.78 10.41
C ARG A 95 -8.41 -20.72 10.84
N LEU A 96 -8.40 -19.57 10.16
CA LEU A 96 -7.50 -18.47 10.53
C LEU A 96 -7.75 -18.02 11.98
N ARG A 97 -9.00 -17.90 12.40
CA ARG A 97 -9.33 -17.55 13.80
C ARG A 97 -8.87 -18.62 14.78
N GLN A 98 -9.18 -19.88 14.49
CA GLN A 98 -8.76 -20.98 15.36
C GLN A 98 -7.24 -21.00 15.52
N VAL A 99 -6.49 -20.86 14.42
CA VAL A 99 -5.02 -20.79 14.47
C VAL A 99 -4.57 -19.52 15.18
N ALA A 100 -5.24 -18.38 15.04
CA ALA A 100 -4.86 -17.16 15.77
C ALA A 100 -5.13 -17.25 17.29
N ASP A 101 -6.18 -17.96 17.70
CA ASP A 101 -6.50 -18.23 19.11
C ASP A 101 -5.44 -19.17 19.73
N ASP A 102 -5.02 -20.18 18.98
CA ASP A 102 -4.02 -21.16 19.41
C ASP A 102 -2.59 -20.59 19.29
N GLU A 103 -2.34 -19.74 18.28
CA GLU A 103 -1.02 -19.24 17.89
C GLU A 103 -0.98 -17.71 17.73
N PRO A 104 -0.58 -16.98 18.80
CA PRO A 104 -0.57 -15.51 18.82
C PRO A 104 0.26 -14.86 17.71
N VAL A 105 1.28 -15.57 17.19
CA VAL A 105 2.12 -15.07 16.09
C VAL A 105 1.31 -14.70 14.85
N VAL A 106 0.18 -15.38 14.59
CA VAL A 106 -0.68 -15.11 13.43
C VAL A 106 -1.41 -13.77 13.56
N HIS A 107 -1.95 -13.50 14.74
CA HIS A 107 -2.58 -12.21 15.04
C HIS A 107 -1.52 -11.09 15.07
N ASN A 108 -0.44 -11.30 15.83
CA ASN A 108 0.65 -10.33 15.97
C ASN A 108 1.27 -9.95 14.61
N MET A 109 1.35 -10.88 13.66
CA MET A 109 1.81 -10.59 12.29
C MET A 109 0.93 -9.57 11.57
N SER A 110 -0.40 -9.66 11.74
CA SER A 110 -1.35 -8.75 11.11
C SER A 110 -1.24 -7.34 11.72
N GLU A 111 -1.17 -7.25 13.06
CA GLU A 111 -0.97 -6.00 13.77
C GLU A 111 0.37 -5.34 13.44
N TRP A 112 1.44 -6.14 13.41
CA TRP A 112 2.78 -5.68 13.03
C TRP A 112 2.78 -5.15 11.60
N TYR A 113 2.21 -5.90 10.65
CA TYR A 113 2.12 -5.50 9.25
C TYR A 113 1.36 -4.18 9.10
N ALA A 114 0.20 -4.05 9.76
CA ALA A 114 -0.59 -2.82 9.76
C ALA A 114 0.20 -1.64 10.36
N SER A 115 0.96 -1.87 11.43
CA SER A 115 1.79 -0.86 12.07
C SER A 115 2.93 -0.38 11.17
N VAL A 116 3.62 -1.30 10.49
CA VAL A 116 4.65 -0.96 9.50
C VAL A 116 4.04 -0.17 8.35
N ARG A 117 2.94 -0.68 7.77
CA ARG A 117 2.25 -0.03 6.67
C ARG A 117 1.83 1.40 7.03
N ASN A 118 1.18 1.59 8.18
CA ASN A 118 0.76 2.91 8.64
C ASN A 118 1.95 3.85 8.87
N THR A 119 3.06 3.33 9.41
CA THR A 119 4.27 4.15 9.63
C THR A 119 4.91 4.59 8.31
N VAL A 120 4.97 3.71 7.31
CA VAL A 120 5.52 4.06 5.99
C VAL A 120 4.55 4.93 5.19
N GLU A 121 3.25 4.64 5.23
CA GLU A 121 2.23 5.45 4.57
C GLU A 121 2.10 6.86 5.19
N GLN A 122 2.62 7.05 6.41
CA GLN A 122 2.64 8.28 7.23
C GLN A 122 1.26 8.79 7.62
N ASP A 123 1.10 9.15 8.89
CA ASP A 123 -0.08 9.85 9.36
C ASP A 123 -0.03 11.31 8.85
N LEU A 124 -1.19 11.91 8.60
CA LEU A 124 -1.29 13.28 8.07
C LEU A 124 -0.62 14.31 8.98
N ASP A 125 -0.51 13.99 10.27
CA ASP A 125 0.06 14.86 11.29
C ASP A 125 1.60 14.92 11.25
N ASP A 126 2.25 13.92 10.63
CA ASP A 126 3.71 13.86 10.46
C ASP A 126 4.18 14.59 9.18
N LEU A 127 3.25 15.01 8.32
CA LEU A 127 3.54 15.77 7.11
C LEU A 127 3.91 17.23 7.41
N THR A 128 4.85 17.78 6.62
CA THR A 128 5.12 19.22 6.62
C THR A 128 3.85 20.01 6.23
N ALA A 129 3.78 21.30 6.57
CA ALA A 129 2.61 22.13 6.28
C ALA A 129 2.27 22.13 4.77
N ASP A 130 3.29 22.16 3.91
CA ASP A 130 3.14 22.11 2.46
C ASP A 130 2.63 20.76 1.97
N GLU A 131 3.13 19.65 2.51
CA GLU A 131 2.66 18.30 2.16
C GLU A 131 1.22 18.06 2.63
N ARG A 132 0.84 18.57 3.81
CA ARG A 132 -0.57 18.56 4.25
C ARG A 132 -1.45 19.35 3.31
N LEU A 133 -0.98 20.49 2.84
CA LEU A 133 -1.71 21.29 1.86
C LEU A 133 -1.87 20.51 0.55
N LEU A 134 -0.80 19.90 0.03
CA LEU A 134 -0.85 19.07 -1.18
C LEU A 134 -1.82 17.90 -1.02
N ASN A 135 -1.82 17.20 0.12
CA ASN A 135 -2.77 16.13 0.41
C ASN A 135 -4.22 16.62 0.44
N ARG A 136 -4.49 17.76 1.10
CA ARG A 136 -5.82 18.36 1.15
C ARG A 136 -6.29 18.81 -0.23
N LEU A 137 -5.41 19.40 -1.02
CA LEU A 137 -5.67 19.77 -2.41
C LEU A 137 -5.96 18.53 -3.25
N GLY A 138 -5.17 17.47 -3.12
CA GLY A 138 -5.44 16.18 -3.76
C GLY A 138 -6.82 15.63 -3.41
N TYR A 139 -7.21 15.63 -2.13
CA TYR A 139 -8.54 15.19 -1.73
C TYR A 139 -9.66 16.06 -2.32
N LEU A 140 -9.48 17.38 -2.34
CA LEU A 140 -10.44 18.33 -2.92
C LEU A 140 -10.55 18.16 -4.43
N PHE A 141 -9.42 18.01 -5.13
CA PHE A 141 -9.39 17.72 -6.55
C PHE A 141 -10.01 16.36 -6.84
N GLY A 142 -9.79 15.35 -5.99
CA GLY A 142 -10.46 14.06 -6.10
C GLY A 142 -11.98 14.20 -6.04
N PHE A 143 -12.49 15.04 -5.13
CA PHE A 143 -13.92 15.38 -5.07
C PHE A 143 -14.45 15.96 -6.37
N VAL A 144 -13.76 16.94 -6.94
CA VAL A 144 -14.20 17.60 -8.18
C VAL A 144 -14.03 16.67 -9.39
N LEU A 145 -12.83 16.11 -9.56
CA LEU A 145 -12.44 15.28 -10.69
C LEU A 145 -13.28 14.01 -10.77
N PHE A 146 -13.58 13.36 -9.64
CA PHE A 146 -14.29 12.08 -9.62
C PHE A 146 -15.77 12.22 -9.24
N ALA A 147 -16.33 13.43 -9.24
CA ALA A 147 -17.76 13.66 -9.01
C ALA A 147 -18.64 12.82 -9.95
N GLY A 148 -19.43 11.91 -9.40
CA GLY A 148 -20.31 11.02 -10.18
C GLY A 148 -19.60 9.89 -10.93
N ALA A 149 -18.30 9.67 -10.72
CA ALA A 149 -17.62 8.48 -11.22
C ALA A 149 -17.59 7.38 -10.13
N SER A 150 -18.09 6.20 -10.47
CA SER A 150 -18.24 5.07 -9.54
C SER A 150 -17.67 3.75 -10.07
N SER A 151 -17.11 3.74 -11.29
CA SER A 151 -16.43 2.57 -11.86
C SER A 151 -14.94 2.86 -12.04
N PRO A 152 -14.06 1.85 -11.91
CA PRO A 152 -12.63 1.99 -12.21
C PRO A 152 -12.39 2.64 -13.57
N SER A 153 -13.09 2.17 -14.61
CA SER A 153 -13.00 2.73 -15.96
C SER A 153 -13.35 4.22 -16.04
N ALA A 154 -14.33 4.70 -15.27
CA ALA A 154 -14.69 6.11 -15.22
C ALA A 154 -13.64 6.94 -14.48
N ILE A 155 -13.12 6.43 -13.37
CA ILE A 155 -12.03 7.06 -12.61
C ILE A 155 -10.80 7.20 -13.50
N VAL A 156 -10.34 6.11 -14.14
CA VAL A 156 -9.12 6.15 -14.95
C VAL A 156 -9.25 7.06 -16.17
N ARG A 157 -10.42 7.12 -16.83
CA ARG A 157 -10.64 8.10 -17.91
C ARG A 157 -10.40 9.54 -17.44
N ARG A 158 -10.87 9.89 -16.24
CA ARG A 158 -10.70 11.24 -15.69
C ARG A 158 -9.30 11.48 -15.15
N LEU A 159 -8.67 10.46 -14.57
CA LEU A 159 -7.27 10.48 -14.15
C LEU A 159 -6.35 10.74 -15.36
N ARG A 160 -6.55 10.02 -16.47
CA ARG A 160 -5.81 10.21 -17.74
C ARG A 160 -5.97 11.61 -18.28
N PHE A 161 -7.18 12.16 -18.24
CA PHE A 161 -7.41 13.55 -18.64
C PHE A 161 -6.61 14.52 -17.76
N ALA A 162 -6.65 14.34 -16.43
CA ALA A 162 -5.88 15.17 -15.51
C ALA A 162 -4.37 15.07 -15.76
N TYR A 163 -3.86 13.87 -15.99
CA TYR A 163 -2.46 13.61 -16.38
C TYR A 163 -2.07 14.33 -17.68
N GLN A 164 -2.89 14.21 -18.72
CA GLN A 164 -2.63 14.88 -19.99
C GLN A 164 -2.64 16.42 -19.87
N VAL A 165 -3.53 16.98 -19.04
CA VAL A 165 -3.56 18.42 -18.76
C VAL A 165 -2.25 18.92 -18.14
N VAL A 166 -1.60 18.09 -17.32
CA VAL A 166 -0.29 18.40 -16.73
C VAL A 166 0.87 17.89 -17.61
N GLY A 167 0.62 17.57 -18.87
CA GLY A 167 1.66 17.23 -19.85
C GLY A 167 2.26 15.82 -19.68
N VAL A 168 1.61 14.92 -18.95
CA VAL A 168 1.97 13.50 -18.92
C VAL A 168 1.52 12.84 -20.23
N GLU A 169 2.44 12.10 -20.85
CA GLU A 169 2.18 11.34 -22.07
C GLU A 169 1.68 9.94 -21.72
N ILE A 170 0.49 9.57 -22.19
CA ILE A 170 -0.07 8.24 -21.95
C ILE A 170 0.47 7.27 -22.99
N ASP A 171 1.22 6.28 -22.54
CA ASP A 171 1.90 5.31 -23.41
C ASP A 171 0.99 4.13 -23.77
N SER A 172 0.32 3.55 -22.76
CA SER A 172 -0.58 2.41 -22.98
C SER A 172 -1.63 2.28 -21.90
N ILE A 173 -2.69 1.57 -22.27
CA ILE A 173 -3.86 1.30 -21.45
C ILE A 173 -4.09 -0.20 -21.48
N ASN A 174 -4.24 -0.80 -20.31
CA ASN A 174 -4.58 -2.21 -20.18
C ASN A 174 -5.74 -2.37 -19.21
N THR A 175 -6.63 -3.31 -19.51
CA THR A 175 -7.69 -3.73 -18.60
C THR A 175 -7.56 -5.23 -18.40
N THR A 176 -7.22 -5.67 -17.19
CA THR A 176 -7.08 -7.08 -16.83
C THR A 176 -7.82 -7.34 -15.53
N GLY A 177 -8.76 -8.30 -15.51
CA GLY A 177 -9.45 -8.71 -14.28
C GLY A 177 -10.22 -7.59 -13.57
N GLY A 178 -10.75 -6.59 -14.31
CA GLY A 178 -11.42 -5.42 -13.72
C GLY A 178 -10.48 -4.37 -13.11
N CYS A 179 -9.17 -4.58 -13.22
CA CYS A 179 -8.14 -3.59 -12.95
C CYS A 179 -7.81 -2.84 -14.25
N GLU A 180 -7.83 -1.51 -14.17
CA GLU A 180 -7.50 -0.58 -15.24
C GLU A 180 -6.11 -0.01 -14.99
N THR A 181 -5.13 -0.45 -15.78
CA THR A 181 -3.74 0.02 -15.70
C THR A 181 -3.49 1.07 -16.78
N THR A 182 -2.78 2.13 -16.40
CA THR A 182 -2.30 3.16 -17.32
C THR A 182 -0.80 3.30 -17.16
N THR A 183 -0.07 3.05 -18.25
CA THR A 183 1.37 3.32 -18.34
C THR A 183 1.57 4.66 -19.02
N PHE A 184 2.49 5.47 -18.49
CA PHE A 184 2.70 6.83 -18.95
C PHE A 184 4.12 7.34 -18.70
N THR A 185 4.52 8.34 -19.46
CA THR A 185 5.79 9.04 -19.34
C THR A 185 5.54 10.41 -18.70
N CYS A 186 6.14 10.62 -17.53
CA CYS A 186 5.96 11.84 -16.74
C CYS A 186 7.07 12.87 -17.05
N PRO A 187 6.73 14.11 -17.47
CA PRO A 187 7.73 15.14 -17.75
C PRO A 187 8.47 15.60 -16.48
N TYR A 188 7.90 15.32 -15.31
CA TYR A 188 8.41 15.78 -14.02
C TYR A 188 9.52 14.90 -13.43
N ARG A 189 9.85 13.77 -14.06
CA ARG A 189 10.81 12.77 -13.56
C ARG A 189 12.19 13.33 -13.18
N ASN A 190 12.66 14.32 -13.95
CA ASN A 190 13.96 14.95 -13.75
C ASN A 190 13.86 16.33 -13.08
N VAL A 191 12.65 16.78 -12.73
CA VAL A 191 12.48 18.08 -12.08
C VAL A 191 13.16 18.06 -10.73
N GLY A 192 14.07 19.01 -10.53
CA GLY A 192 14.84 19.13 -9.30
C GLY A 192 15.84 18.00 -9.06
N SER A 193 16.12 17.12 -10.03
CA SER A 193 16.97 15.94 -9.82
C SER A 193 18.40 16.26 -9.40
N THR A 194 18.91 17.42 -9.82
CA THR A 194 20.25 17.92 -9.46
C THR A 194 20.32 18.46 -8.04
N ILE A 195 19.17 18.84 -7.46
CA ILE A 195 19.09 19.53 -6.15
C ILE A 195 18.57 18.57 -5.07
N TYR A 196 17.51 17.81 -5.36
CA TYR A 196 16.78 17.00 -4.39
C TYR A 196 16.99 15.49 -4.57
N GLY A 197 17.83 15.09 -5.53
CA GLY A 197 17.94 13.70 -5.96
C GLY A 197 16.92 13.32 -7.03
N LYS A 198 17.21 12.25 -7.78
CA LYS A 198 16.35 11.80 -8.88
C LYS A 198 14.99 11.40 -8.33
N ARG A 199 13.92 11.87 -9.00
CA ARG A 199 12.53 11.46 -8.75
C ARG A 199 11.93 11.82 -7.38
N THR A 200 12.68 12.49 -6.51
CA THR A 200 12.18 12.96 -5.21
C THR A 200 10.99 13.90 -5.34
N VAL A 201 11.04 14.86 -6.26
CA VAL A 201 9.91 15.80 -6.44
C VAL A 201 8.64 15.08 -6.88
N CYS A 202 8.74 14.11 -7.80
CA CYS A 202 7.56 13.39 -8.27
C CYS A 202 7.04 12.37 -7.24
N HIS A 203 7.90 11.55 -6.63
CA HIS A 203 7.46 10.44 -5.76
C HIS A 203 7.43 10.73 -4.25
N GLU A 204 7.93 11.89 -3.80
CA GLU A 204 7.80 12.27 -2.38
C GLU A 204 6.88 13.47 -2.18
N LYS A 205 6.93 14.45 -3.10
CA LYS A 205 6.14 15.69 -2.97
C LYS A 205 4.85 15.65 -3.77
N LEU A 206 4.91 15.35 -5.08
CA LEU A 206 3.71 15.29 -5.90
C LEU A 206 2.83 14.09 -5.54
N ASP A 207 3.41 12.97 -5.12
CA ASP A 207 2.67 11.81 -4.61
C ASP A 207 1.75 12.16 -3.42
N ARG A 208 2.00 13.26 -2.67
CA ARG A 208 1.07 13.70 -1.62
C ARG A 208 -0.29 14.14 -2.15
N VAL A 209 -0.34 14.64 -3.40
CA VAL A 209 -1.60 14.91 -4.08
C VAL A 209 -2.31 13.61 -4.40
N ASP A 210 -1.58 12.61 -4.91
CA ASP A 210 -2.12 11.28 -5.19
C ASP A 210 -2.60 10.56 -3.91
N ASP A 211 -1.93 10.73 -2.76
CA ASP A 211 -2.40 10.24 -1.46
C ASP A 211 -3.79 10.81 -1.11
N GLY A 212 -4.06 12.05 -1.51
CA GLY A 212 -5.38 12.67 -1.41
C GLY A 212 -6.43 11.97 -2.28
N TYR A 213 -6.07 11.56 -3.50
CA TYR A 213 -6.93 10.75 -4.38
C TYR A 213 -7.16 9.36 -3.80
N VAL A 214 -6.11 8.68 -3.33
CA VAL A 214 -6.21 7.37 -2.67
C VAL A 214 -7.24 7.44 -1.54
N ARG A 215 -7.07 8.39 -0.60
CA ARG A 215 -8.01 8.56 0.52
C ARG A 215 -9.44 8.87 0.07
N TYR A 216 -9.60 9.64 -1.01
CA TYR A 216 -10.92 9.98 -1.54
C TYR A 216 -11.61 8.77 -2.20
N LEU A 217 -10.87 7.98 -2.97
CA LEU A 217 -11.37 6.85 -3.75
C LEU A 217 -11.60 5.62 -2.89
N GLN A 218 -10.75 5.37 -1.89
CA GLN A 218 -10.90 4.27 -0.94
C GLN A 218 -12.24 4.34 -0.20
N LYS A 219 -12.67 5.55 0.21
CA LYS A 219 -14.00 5.79 0.82
C LYS A 219 -15.19 5.43 -0.09
N ARG A 220 -14.94 5.14 -1.37
CA ARG A 220 -15.93 4.77 -2.38
C ARG A 220 -15.73 3.35 -2.90
N GLY A 221 -14.92 2.54 -2.23
CA GLY A 221 -14.63 1.16 -2.65
C GLY A 221 -13.85 1.08 -3.95
N ILE A 222 -13.03 2.09 -4.25
CA ILE A 222 -12.11 2.10 -5.38
C ILE A 222 -10.68 2.08 -4.84
N ASP A 223 -9.92 1.07 -5.25
CA ASP A 223 -8.49 0.98 -4.95
C ASP A 223 -7.73 1.64 -6.08
N TYR A 224 -7.01 2.70 -5.73
CA TYR A 224 -6.15 3.44 -6.63
C TYR A 224 -4.71 3.25 -6.19
N GLN A 225 -3.95 2.57 -7.03
CA GLN A 225 -2.50 2.49 -6.92
C GLN A 225 -1.91 3.71 -7.64
N ARG A 226 -1.32 4.59 -6.84
CA ARG A 226 -0.60 5.78 -7.30
C ARG A 226 0.57 5.42 -8.22
N PRO A 227 1.17 6.38 -8.95
CA PRO A 227 2.24 6.12 -9.92
C PRO A 227 3.43 5.29 -9.36
N ARG A 228 3.84 4.21 -10.04
CA ARG A 228 4.96 3.32 -9.66
C ARG A 228 5.86 2.91 -10.82
N GLY A 229 6.93 2.18 -10.49
CA GLY A 229 7.73 1.38 -11.43
C GLY A 229 8.74 2.18 -12.26
N CYS A 230 9.07 3.39 -11.82
CA CYS A 230 9.94 4.29 -12.58
C CYS A 230 11.43 3.88 -12.49
N ASP A 231 11.75 2.88 -11.67
CA ASP A 231 13.04 2.40 -11.19
C ASP A 231 13.92 1.93 -12.37
N SER A 232 13.31 1.23 -13.33
CA SER A 232 13.98 0.59 -14.47
C SER A 232 13.47 1.02 -15.85
N ALA A 233 12.26 1.58 -15.94
CA ALA A 233 11.65 2.02 -17.20
C ALA A 233 11.62 3.55 -17.31
N THR A 234 11.60 4.11 -18.52
CA THR A 234 11.27 5.54 -18.77
C THR A 234 9.83 5.87 -18.39
N GLN A 235 9.02 4.84 -18.22
CA GLN A 235 7.59 4.89 -18.00
C GLN A 235 7.26 4.56 -16.55
N CYS A 236 6.20 5.15 -16.05
CA CYS A 236 5.59 4.83 -14.78
C CYS A 236 4.19 4.24 -15.06
N TYR A 237 3.59 3.56 -14.09
CA TYR A 237 2.22 3.08 -14.23
C TYR A 237 1.37 3.41 -13.02
N SER A 238 0.08 3.58 -13.23
CA SER A 238 -0.93 3.65 -12.18
C SER A 238 -1.99 2.59 -12.45
N ALA A 239 -2.65 2.12 -11.42
CA ALA A 239 -3.71 1.14 -11.55
C ALA A 239 -4.93 1.57 -10.73
N VAL A 240 -6.12 1.36 -11.29
CA VAL A 240 -7.36 1.53 -10.55
C VAL A 240 -8.17 0.26 -10.69
N SER A 241 -8.56 -0.30 -9.57
CA SER A 241 -9.48 -1.42 -9.51
C SER A 241 -10.64 -1.05 -8.59
N ARG A 242 -11.68 -1.89 -8.55
CA ARG A 242 -12.54 -1.84 -7.37
C ARG A 242 -11.69 -2.30 -6.20
N SER A 243 -11.80 -1.62 -5.06
CA SER A 243 -11.24 -2.15 -3.83
C SER A 243 -11.73 -3.57 -3.70
N SER A 244 -10.80 -4.52 -3.69
CA SER A 244 -11.18 -5.91 -3.62
C SER A 244 -11.85 -6.11 -2.26
N PRO A 245 -13.11 -6.56 -2.20
CA PRO A 245 -13.69 -7.02 -0.94
C PRO A 245 -13.02 -8.34 -0.48
N GLU A 246 -12.07 -8.85 -1.27
CA GLU A 246 -11.23 -9.98 -0.91
C GLU A 246 -10.38 -9.63 0.31
N GLN A 247 -10.58 -10.38 1.38
CA GLN A 247 -9.78 -10.33 2.59
C GLN A 247 -8.58 -11.26 2.44
N TRP A 248 -7.44 -10.84 2.99
CA TRP A 248 -6.17 -11.56 2.86
C TRP A 248 -5.39 -11.43 4.16
N TRP A 249 -4.94 -12.54 4.74
CA TRP A 249 -3.96 -12.50 5.83
C TRP A 249 -2.55 -12.39 5.24
N PRO A 250 -1.62 -11.55 5.76
CA PRO A 250 -1.68 -10.79 7.02
C PRO A 250 -2.24 -9.36 6.89
N LYS A 251 -2.83 -8.99 5.75
CA LYS A 251 -3.43 -7.64 5.55
C LYS A 251 -4.71 -7.42 6.37
N THR A 252 -5.35 -8.51 6.79
CA THR A 252 -6.60 -8.54 7.54
C THR A 252 -6.36 -9.19 8.90
N ASP A 253 -6.72 -8.49 9.96
CA ASP A 253 -6.68 -9.02 11.32
C ASP A 253 -7.74 -10.13 11.49
N PRO A 254 -7.39 -11.30 12.08
CA PRO A 254 -8.36 -12.34 12.42
C PRO A 254 -9.61 -11.84 13.18
N ASP A 255 -9.46 -10.81 14.03
CA ASP A 255 -10.56 -10.24 14.83
C ASP A 255 -11.54 -9.43 13.98
N ASP A 256 -11.05 -8.75 12.94
CA ASP A 256 -11.88 -7.94 12.04
C ASP A 256 -12.85 -8.78 11.22
N LEU A 257 -12.54 -10.07 11.03
CA LEU A 257 -13.42 -11.01 10.33
C LEU A 257 -14.79 -11.13 11.02
N SER A 258 -14.89 -10.88 12.32
CA SER A 258 -16.13 -11.05 13.10
C SER A 258 -17.13 -9.90 12.91
N ARG A 259 -16.62 -8.71 12.57
CA ARG A 259 -17.37 -7.44 12.54
C ARG A 259 -18.26 -7.28 11.30
N GLU A 260 -18.02 -8.06 10.25
CA GLU A 260 -18.70 -7.93 8.96
C GLU A 260 -19.98 -8.79 8.84
N THR A 261 -20.26 -9.67 9.82
CA THR A 261 -21.46 -10.52 9.83
C THR A 261 -22.73 -9.77 10.24
N THR A 262 -22.61 -8.54 10.75
CA THR A 262 -23.75 -7.67 11.12
C THR A 262 -23.97 -6.59 10.07
N VAL A 263 -24.40 -6.98 8.87
CA VAL A 263 -25.18 -6.09 8.01
C VAL A 263 -26.63 -6.17 8.50
N PRO A 264 -27.26 -5.09 8.99
CA PRO A 264 -28.67 -5.11 9.31
C PRO A 264 -29.50 -5.32 8.03
N PRO A 265 -30.60 -6.08 8.07
CA PRO A 265 -31.50 -6.18 6.92
C PRO A 265 -32.06 -4.78 6.62
N GLU A 266 -32.17 -4.47 5.33
CA GLU A 266 -32.83 -3.27 4.79
C GLU A 266 -34.26 -3.07 5.35
#